data_AF-A0A533YRA0-F1
#
_entry.id   AF-A0A533YRA0-F1
#
_cell.length_a   1.000
_cell.length_b   1.000
_cell.length_c   1.000
_cell.angle_alpha   90.00
_cell.angle_beta   90.00
_cell.angle_gamma   90.00
#
_symmetry.space_group_name_H-M   'P 1'
#
loop_
_entity.id
_entity.type
_entity.pdbx_description
1 polymer ?
#
loop_
_entity_poly.entity_id
_entity_poly.type
_entity_poly.pdbx_seq_one_letter_code
_entity_poly.pdbx_strand_id
1 'polypeptide(L)'
;MKPYVLKRDPDSPAEPKFSLNYEAELNPGQLAAVKAVDGPILVIAGAGSGKTRTLVYRVARLIESGIPPEAILLLTFTRKAAEEMLQR
;
A
#
# COMPACT_ATOMS: atom_id res chain seq x y z
N MET A 1 12.28 -40.87 -6.64
CA MET A 1 12.36 -39.70 -5.74
C MET A 1 10.94 -39.38 -5.28
N LYS A 2 10.63 -39.42 -3.97
CA LYS A 2 9.27 -39.17 -3.48
C LYS A 2 9.04 -37.65 -3.37
N PRO A 3 7.97 -37.10 -3.98
CA PRO A 3 7.66 -35.69 -3.83
C PRO A 3 7.25 -35.43 -2.37
N TYR A 4 7.94 -34.51 -1.71
CA TYR A 4 7.51 -33.97 -0.42
C TYR A 4 6.61 -32.76 -0.69
N VAL A 5 5.38 -32.83 -0.20
CA VAL A 5 4.46 -31.69 -0.18
C VAL A 5 4.59 -31.04 1.19
N LEU A 6 5.15 -29.84 1.24
CA LEU A 6 5.18 -29.04 2.46
C LEU A 6 3.73 -28.73 2.85
N LYS A 7 3.26 -29.33 3.95
CA LYS A 7 2.00 -28.92 4.58
C LYS A 7 2.22 -27.52 5.14
N ARG A 8 1.38 -26.56 4.74
CA ARG A 8 1.37 -25.22 5.34
C ARG A 8 1.12 -25.36 6.84
N ASP A 9 1.92 -24.66 7.63
CA ASP A 9 1.73 -24.56 9.08
C ASP A 9 0.42 -23.80 9.33
N PRO A 10 -0.56 -24.35 10.08
CA PRO A 10 -1.83 -23.67 10.36
C PRO A 10 -1.67 -22.33 11.10
N ASP A 11 -0.54 -22.12 11.78
CA ASP A 11 -0.21 -20.86 12.47
C ASP A 11 0.66 -19.91 11.62
N SER A 12 0.98 -20.26 10.37
CA SER A 12 1.58 -19.29 9.45
C SER A 12 0.58 -18.17 9.17
N PRO A 13 0.93 -16.89 9.36
CA PRO A 13 0.05 -15.80 8.97
C PRO A 13 -0.32 -15.98 7.50
N ALA A 14 -1.63 -16.00 7.22
CA ALA A 14 -2.12 -16.12 5.86
C ALA A 14 -1.45 -15.05 5.00
N GLU A 15 -0.95 -15.43 3.82
CA GLU A 15 -0.44 -14.45 2.87
C GLU A 15 -1.48 -13.32 2.71
N PRO A 16 -1.08 -12.05 2.82
CA PRO A 16 -2.02 -10.95 2.73
C PRO A 16 -2.77 -11.03 1.40
N LYS A 17 -4.07 -11.32 1.47
CA LYS A 17 -4.95 -11.32 0.31
C LYS A 17 -5.30 -9.88 0.00
N PHE A 18 -4.51 -9.28 -0.88
CA PHE A 18 -4.80 -7.95 -1.43
C PHE A 18 -6.09 -8.01 -2.25
N SER A 19 -7.06 -7.15 -1.92
CA SER A 19 -8.32 -7.07 -2.65
C SER A 19 -8.20 -6.17 -3.89
N LEU A 20 -7.25 -5.22 -3.86
CA LEU A 20 -6.98 -4.30 -4.96
C LEU A 20 -5.94 -4.85 -5.95
N ASN A 21 -6.20 -4.64 -7.24
CA ASN A 21 -5.21 -4.88 -8.29
C ASN A 21 -4.33 -3.64 -8.51
N TYR A 22 -3.31 -3.47 -7.65
CA TYR A 22 -2.39 -2.33 -7.70
C TYR A 22 -1.67 -2.16 -9.05
N GLU A 23 -1.36 -3.26 -9.73
CA GLU A 23 -0.59 -3.26 -10.99
C GLU A 23 -1.40 -2.75 -12.17
N ALA A 24 -2.72 -2.97 -12.15
CA ALA A 24 -3.64 -2.39 -13.13
C ALA A 24 -3.88 -0.89 -12.88
N GLU A 25 -3.82 -0.46 -11.62
CA GLU A 25 -4.21 0.89 -11.20
C GLU A 25 -3.07 1.91 -11.15
N LEU A 26 -1.81 1.46 -11.11
CA LEU A 26 -0.65 2.32 -10.84
C LEU A 26 0.42 2.16 -11.91
N ASN A 27 1.06 3.28 -12.26
CA ASN A 27 2.26 3.22 -13.07
C ASN A 27 3.45 2.65 -12.27
N PRO A 28 4.56 2.26 -12.91
CA PRO A 28 5.68 1.61 -12.23
C PRO A 28 6.27 2.40 -11.05
N GLY A 29 6.39 3.73 -11.17
CA GLY A 29 6.94 4.57 -10.11
C GLY A 29 6.01 4.67 -8.89
N GLN A 30 4.70 4.80 -9.14
CA GLN A 30 3.69 4.79 -8.08
C GLN A 30 3.61 3.42 -7.41
N LEU A 31 3.65 2.34 -8.20
CA LEU A 31 3.63 0.97 -7.71
C LEU A 31 4.83 0.68 -6.80
N ALA A 32 6.04 1.11 -7.20
CA ALA A 32 7.24 0.99 -6.37
C ALA A 32 7.08 1.74 -5.04
N ALA A 33 6.56 2.97 -5.08
CA ALA A 33 6.28 3.75 -3.88
C ALA A 33 5.21 3.12 -2.97
N VAL A 34 4.21 2.42 -3.54
CA VAL A 34 3.16 1.73 -2.76
C VAL A 34 3.68 0.41 -2.17
N LYS A 35 4.52 -0.35 -2.89
CA LYS A 35 5.07 -1.63 -2.44
C LYS A 35 6.19 -1.51 -1.39
N ALA A 36 6.82 -0.34 -1.25
CA ALA A 36 7.91 -0.14 -0.29
C ALA A 36 7.39 -0.03 1.17
N VAL A 37 7.23 -1.15 1.88
CA VAL A 37 6.62 -1.16 3.22
C VAL A 37 7.61 -0.75 4.32
N ASP A 38 8.85 -1.21 4.22
CA ASP A 38 9.84 -1.09 5.29
C ASP A 38 10.71 0.17 5.14
N GLY A 39 10.99 0.79 6.29
CA GLY A 39 11.91 1.92 6.39
C GLY A 39 11.39 3.25 5.82
N PRO A 40 12.16 4.33 5.96
CA PRO A 40 11.83 5.64 5.41
C PRO A 40 12.01 5.64 3.89
N ILE A 41 11.07 6.29 3.17
CA ILE A 41 11.14 6.47 1.72
C ILE A 41 10.95 7.93 1.33
N LEU A 42 11.62 8.36 0.25
CA LEU A 42 11.44 9.68 -0.36
C LEU A 42 10.89 9.50 -1.77
N VAL A 43 9.74 10.11 -2.05
CA VAL A 43 9.11 10.09 -3.38
C VAL A 43 9.18 11.48 -3.99
N ILE A 44 9.97 11.63 -5.07
CA ILE A 44 10.08 12.88 -5.82
C ILE A 44 9.06 12.87 -6.94
N ALA A 45 8.17 13.86 -6.97
CA ALA A 45 6.99 13.84 -7.82
C ALA A 45 6.61 15.23 -8.33
N GLY A 46 6.55 15.38 -9.65
CA GLY A 46 6.13 16.62 -10.31
C GLY A 46 4.65 16.96 -10.12
N ALA A 47 4.22 18.10 -10.66
CA ALA A 47 2.80 18.42 -10.77
C ALA A 47 2.07 17.38 -11.64
N GLY A 48 0.82 17.04 -11.31
CA GLY A 48 0.02 16.09 -12.09
C GLY A 48 0.45 14.61 -12.03
N SER A 49 1.53 14.25 -11.34
CA SER A 49 2.07 12.87 -11.31
C SER A 49 1.28 11.87 -10.44
N GLY A 50 0.13 12.27 -9.89
CA GLY A 50 -0.70 11.41 -9.05
C GLY A 50 -0.18 11.21 -7.61
N LYS A 51 0.42 12.23 -6.98
CA LYS A 51 0.88 12.20 -5.57
C LYS A 51 -0.20 11.72 -4.60
N THR A 52 -1.37 12.34 -4.64
CA THR A 52 -2.51 11.98 -3.78
C THR A 52 -2.94 10.53 -4.00
N ARG A 53 -3.06 10.10 -5.27
CA ARG A 53 -3.39 8.71 -5.64
C ARG A 53 -2.37 7.73 -5.04
N THR A 54 -1.08 8.04 -5.17
CA THR A 54 0.00 7.20 -4.63
C THR A 54 -0.11 7.05 -3.11
N LEU A 55 -0.39 8.14 -2.39
CA LEU A 55 -0.57 8.11 -0.94
C LEU A 55 -1.79 7.28 -0.51
N VAL A 56 -2.94 7.45 -1.18
CA VAL A 56 -4.16 6.68 -0.89
C VAL A 56 -3.94 5.18 -1.10
N TYR A 57 -3.36 4.78 -2.24
CA TYR A 57 -3.05 3.37 -2.51
C TYR A 57 -1.98 2.81 -1.54
N ARG A 58 -1.05 3.64 -1.07
CA ARG A 58 -0.08 3.22 -0.05
C ARG A 58 -0.76 2.92 1.28
N VAL A 59 -1.67 3.78 1.72
CA VAL A 59 -2.47 3.52 2.94
C VAL A 59 -3.29 2.24 2.78
N ALA A 60 -4.00 2.08 1.65
CA ALA A 60 -4.74 0.85 1.36
C ALA A 60 -3.82 -0.39 1.43
N ARG A 61 -2.62 -0.30 0.83
CA ARG A 61 -1.64 -1.40 0.84
C ARG A 61 -1.16 -1.76 2.24
N LEU A 62 -0.91 -0.78 3.09
CA LEU A 62 -0.51 -1.01 4.48
C LEU A 62 -1.62 -1.72 5.26
N ILE A 63 -2.87 -1.28 5.10
CA ILE A 63 -4.03 -1.89 5.75
C ILE A 63 -4.23 -3.33 5.27
N GLU A 64 -4.20 -3.57 3.95
CA GLU A 64 -4.30 -4.93 3.39
C GLU A 64 -3.12 -5.84 3.79
N SER A 65 -1.98 -5.24 4.15
CA SER A 65 -0.82 -5.98 4.70
C SER A 65 -0.95 -6.26 6.20
N GLY A 66 -2.06 -5.89 6.84
CA GLY A 66 -2.35 -6.16 8.25
C GLY A 66 -1.96 -5.04 9.21
N ILE A 67 -1.55 -3.86 8.73
CA ILE A 67 -1.29 -2.71 9.59
C ILE A 67 -2.63 -2.12 10.07
N PRO A 68 -2.85 -1.97 11.39
CA PRO A 68 -4.07 -1.39 11.90
C PRO A 68 -4.21 0.07 11.43
N PRO A 69 -5.36 0.49 10.89
CA PRO A 69 -5.57 1.85 10.39
C PRO A 69 -5.22 2.94 11.41
N GLU A 70 -5.49 2.71 12.69
CA GLU A 70 -5.18 3.61 13.80
C GLU A 70 -3.67 3.83 14.02
N ALA A 71 -2.81 2.98 13.47
CA ALA A 71 -1.36 3.15 13.49
C ALA A 71 -0.83 3.98 12.30
N ILE A 72 -1.70 4.43 11.40
CA ILE A 72 -1.33 5.17 10.18
C ILE A 72 -1.71 6.64 10.35
N LEU A 73 -0.71 7.53 10.21
CA LEU A 73 -0.92 8.98 10.16
C LEU A 73 -0.63 9.51 8.75
N LEU A 74 -1.64 10.12 8.14
CA LEU A 74 -1.50 10.82 6.86
C LEU A 74 -1.60 12.33 7.08
N LEU A 75 -0.59 13.08 6.62
CA LEU A 75 -0.50 14.53 6.79
C LEU A 75 -0.43 15.24 5.44
N THR A 76 -1.06 16.40 5.38
CA THR A 76 -1.04 17.31 4.21
C THR A 76 -1.19 18.75 4.68
N PHE A 77 -0.84 19.71 3.81
CA PHE A 77 -0.79 21.13 4.16
C PHE A 77 -2.16 21.79 4.28
N THR A 78 -3.18 21.31 3.56
CA THR A 78 -4.48 21.97 3.48
C THR A 78 -5.61 21.04 3.91
N ARG A 79 -6.65 21.59 4.55
CA ARG A 79 -7.85 20.83 4.92
C ARG A 79 -8.51 20.17 3.71
N LYS A 80 -8.61 20.91 2.60
CA LYS A 80 -9.17 20.41 1.34
C LYS A 80 -8.45 19.15 0.85
N ALA A 81 -7.11 19.13 0.88
CA ALA A 81 -6.36 17.95 0.47
C ALA A 81 -6.59 16.76 1.41
N ALA A 82 -6.78 17.01 2.71
CA ALA A 82 -7.09 15.96 3.67
C ALA A 82 -8.48 15.35 3.40
N GLU A 83 -9.49 16.20 3.15
CA GLU A 83 -10.84 15.78 2.78
C GLU A 83 -10.86 14.99 1.47
N GLU A 84 -10.14 15.44 0.45
CA GLU A 84 -10.01 14.72 -0.83
C GLU A 84 -9.35 13.34 -0.70
N MET A 85 -8.44 13.16 0.28
CA MET A 85 -7.82 11.86 0.56
C MET A 85 -8.78 10.91 1.27
N LEU A 86 -9.68 11.41 2.10
CA LEU A 86 -10.68 10.61 2.84
C LEU A 86 -11.86 10.15 1.95
N GLN A 87 -12.17 10.90 0.90
CA GLN A 87 -13.27 10.58 -0.02
C GLN A 87 -12.91 9.55 -1.10
N ARG A 88 -11.62 9.20 -1.25
CA ARG A 88 -11.10 8.30 -2.27
C ARG A 88 -10.85 6.90 -1.71
#